data_AF-A0A7S1HHL7-F1
#
_entry.id   AF-A0A7S1HHL7-F1
#
_cell.length_a   1.000
_cell.length_b   1.000
_cell.length_c   1.000
_cell.angle_alpha   90.00
_cell.angle_beta   90.00
_cell.angle_gamma   90.00
#
_symmetry.space_group_name_H-M   'P 1'
#
loop_
_entity.id
_entity.type
_entity.pdbx_description
1 polymer ?
#
loop_
_entity_poly.entity_id
_entity_poly.type
_entity_poly.pdbx_seq_one_letter_code
_entity_poly.pdbx_strand_id
1 'polypeptide(L)'
;MSRVYHLFLSNDYVLQYNQFCSEIQDVGWLDKSTKISWASSKSMGPFAPRDFVTRSHYRILRDGSLLLSTMSEAGLPCTEFREQGSNPEEYVRMDVVLGGYLFQSTDDGSKTRFQMVSLCNPGGALDSTVGAMISSMLCATGPVKFISALRRLSVGAESKPAG
;
A
#
# COMPACT_ATOMS: atom_id res chain seq x y z
N MET A 1 7.07 -18.52 9.31
CA MET A 1 6.28 -17.49 8.59
C MET A 1 7.12 -16.21 8.55
N SER A 2 7.32 -15.60 7.37
CA SER A 2 8.29 -14.51 7.23
C SER A 2 7.89 -13.28 8.04
N ARG A 3 8.85 -12.67 8.75
CA ARG A 3 8.65 -11.39 9.44
C ARG A 3 8.21 -10.27 8.51
N VAL A 4 8.67 -10.29 7.26
CA VAL A 4 8.26 -9.32 6.24
C VAL A 4 6.76 -9.42 6.00
N TYR A 5 6.19 -10.63 6.02
CA TYR A 5 4.74 -10.81 5.84
C TYR A 5 3.92 -10.20 6.97
N HIS A 6 4.36 -10.32 8.23
CA HIS A 6 3.64 -9.76 9.37
C HIS A 6 3.43 -8.24 9.26
N LEU A 7 4.33 -7.53 8.58
CA LEU A 7 4.18 -6.09 8.32
C LEU A 7 2.94 -5.75 7.47
N PHE A 8 2.37 -6.71 6.73
CA PHE A 8 1.24 -6.52 5.82
C PHE A 8 -0.10 -7.06 6.36
N LEU A 9 -0.09 -7.63 7.58
CA LEU A 9 -1.28 -8.21 8.19
C LEU A 9 -2.17 -7.17 8.88
N SER A 10 -1.57 -6.10 9.38
CA SER A 10 -2.26 -4.99 10.03
C SER A 10 -1.82 -3.66 9.45
N ASN A 11 -2.61 -2.62 9.71
CA ASN A 11 -2.30 -1.27 9.24
C ASN A 11 -1.22 -0.58 10.09
N ASP A 12 -0.84 -1.15 11.24
CA ASP A 12 0.06 -0.55 12.24
C ASP A 12 1.45 -0.17 11.69
N TYR A 13 1.87 -0.87 10.63
CA TYR A 13 3.18 -0.68 10.00
C TYR A 13 3.12 0.10 8.69
N VAL A 14 1.92 0.31 8.13
CA VAL A 14 1.74 0.86 6.77
C VAL A 14 2.41 2.23 6.66
N LEU A 15 2.19 3.12 7.62
CA LEU A 15 2.78 4.46 7.62
C LEU A 15 4.31 4.45 7.83
N GLN A 16 4.85 3.35 8.38
CA GLN A 16 6.29 3.21 8.63
C GLN A 16 7.06 2.78 7.37
N TYR A 17 6.45 1.96 6.50
CA TYR A 17 7.09 1.52 5.25
C TYR A 17 6.60 2.24 4.00
N ASN A 18 5.38 2.76 4.00
CA ASN A 18 4.79 3.47 2.87
C ASN A 18 4.81 4.99 3.11
N GLN A 19 5.92 5.63 2.76
CA GLN A 19 6.10 7.07 2.96
C GLN A 19 5.05 7.96 2.28
N PHE A 20 4.38 7.44 1.24
CA PHE A 20 3.39 8.15 0.44
C PHE A 20 1.99 8.04 1.03
N CYS A 21 1.75 7.07 1.91
CA CYS A 21 0.50 6.95 2.65
C CYS A 21 0.48 8.00 3.76
N SER A 22 -0.62 8.75 3.83
CA SER A 22 -0.89 9.70 4.91
C SER A 22 -1.73 9.02 5.98
N GLU A 23 -2.81 8.37 5.56
CA GLU A 23 -3.72 7.65 6.44
C GLU A 23 -4.15 6.33 5.82
N ILE A 24 -4.59 5.41 6.67
CA ILE A 24 -5.21 4.16 6.28
C ILE A 24 -6.23 3.74 7.34
N GLN A 25 -7.40 3.30 6.89
CA GLN A 25 -8.50 2.84 7.72
C GLN A 25 -9.04 1.52 7.16
N ASP A 26 -9.34 0.58 8.04
CA ASP A 26 -10.07 -0.63 7.64
C ASP A 26 -11.55 -0.31 7.55
N VAL A 27 -12.11 -0.49 6.35
CA VAL A 27 -13.54 -0.30 6.09
C VAL A 27 -14.31 -1.54 6.56
N GLY A 28 -13.72 -2.72 6.35
CA GLY A 28 -14.31 -3.98 6.80
C GLY A 28 -13.64 -5.20 6.18
N TRP A 29 -14.15 -6.37 6.55
CA TRP A 29 -13.71 -7.66 6.02
C TRP A 29 -14.84 -8.30 5.22
N LEU A 30 -14.54 -8.74 4.00
CA LEU A 30 -15.48 -9.50 3.17
C LEU A 30 -15.49 -10.98 3.59
N ASP A 31 -14.33 -11.50 3.98
CA ASP A 31 -14.14 -12.84 4.52
C ASP A 31 -12.83 -12.89 5.35
N LYS A 32 -12.44 -14.08 5.85
CA LYS A 32 -11.24 -14.27 6.69
C LYS A 32 -9.91 -13.92 6.02
N SER A 33 -9.90 -13.80 4.70
CA SER A 33 -8.74 -13.59 3.83
C SER A 33 -8.89 -12.37 2.91
N THR A 34 -9.99 -11.63 3.01
CA THR A 34 -10.29 -10.50 2.12
C THR A 34 -10.74 -9.30 2.92
N LYS A 35 -10.01 -8.20 2.80
CA LYS A 35 -10.24 -6.93 3.52
C LYS A 35 -10.47 -5.79 2.55
N ILE A 36 -11.28 -4.82 2.94
CA ILE A 36 -11.41 -3.52 2.28
C ILE A 36 -10.80 -2.47 3.19
N SER A 37 -9.94 -1.63 2.63
CA SER A 37 -9.34 -0.49 3.32
C SER A 37 -9.49 0.77 2.48
N TRP A 38 -9.67 1.90 3.16
CA TRP A 38 -9.51 3.23 2.59
C TRP A 38 -8.13 3.75 2.98
N ALA A 39 -7.45 4.45 2.09
CA ALA A 39 -6.21 5.14 2.40
C ALA A 39 -6.07 6.42 1.59
N SER A 40 -5.29 7.36 2.14
CA SER A 40 -4.97 8.63 1.50
C SER A 40 -3.47 8.73 1.23
N SER A 41 -3.13 9.47 0.18
CA SER A 41 -1.76 9.85 -0.12
C SER A 41 -1.44 11.22 0.47
N LYS A 42 -0.18 11.44 0.82
CA LYS A 42 0.32 12.80 1.03
C LYS A 42 0.19 13.63 -0.25
N SER A 43 -0.02 14.93 -0.10
CA SER A 43 -0.01 15.86 -1.25
C SER A 43 1.37 15.88 -1.90
N MET A 44 1.39 15.89 -3.23
CA MET A 44 2.64 15.87 -4.01
C MET A 44 2.70 17.07 -4.94
N GLY A 45 3.46 18.08 -4.53
CA GLY A 45 3.62 19.32 -5.29
C GLY A 45 2.27 20.03 -5.47
N PRO A 46 1.92 20.49 -6.69
CA PRO A 46 0.69 21.24 -6.94
C PRO A 46 -0.56 20.35 -7.06
N PHE A 47 -0.44 19.04 -6.88
CA PHE A 47 -1.56 18.14 -7.09
C PHE A 47 -2.31 17.84 -5.79
N ALA A 48 -3.63 17.82 -5.91
CA ALA A 48 -4.57 17.31 -4.91
C ALA A 48 -4.12 15.97 -4.29
N PRO A 49 -4.38 15.74 -2.99
CA PRO A 49 -4.17 14.44 -2.39
C PRO A 49 -5.04 13.38 -3.09
N ARG A 50 -4.58 12.14 -3.12
CA ARG A 50 -5.36 11.03 -3.68
C ARG A 50 -5.92 10.20 -2.55
N ASP A 51 -7.15 9.73 -2.71
CA ASP A 51 -7.69 8.65 -1.89
C ASP A 51 -7.87 7.39 -2.74
N PHE A 52 -7.85 6.24 -2.09
CA PHE A 52 -8.11 4.96 -2.74
C PHE A 52 -8.80 4.01 -1.76
N VAL A 53 -9.78 3.28 -2.29
CA VAL A 53 -10.48 2.20 -1.59
C VAL A 53 -10.04 0.92 -2.26
N THR A 54 -9.37 0.05 -1.53
CA THR A 54 -8.83 -1.18 -2.09
C THR A 54 -9.32 -2.41 -1.39
N ARG A 55 -9.68 -3.42 -2.17
CA ARG A 55 -9.85 -4.79 -1.72
C ARG A 55 -8.51 -5.52 -1.77
N SER A 56 -8.09 -6.04 -0.64
CA SER A 56 -6.87 -6.83 -0.46
C SER A 56 -7.22 -8.27 -0.11
N HIS A 57 -6.71 -9.22 -0.90
CA HIS A 57 -6.90 -10.65 -0.70
C HIS A 57 -5.57 -11.34 -0.40
N TYR A 58 -5.57 -12.17 0.64
CA TYR A 58 -4.41 -12.89 1.16
C TYR A 58 -4.53 -14.38 0.85
N ARG A 59 -3.49 -14.99 0.28
CA ARG A 59 -3.50 -16.41 -0.06
C ARG A 59 -2.13 -17.05 0.10
N ILE A 60 -2.10 -18.25 0.67
CA ILE A 60 -0.93 -19.15 0.60
C ILE A 60 -1.06 -19.99 -0.68
N LEU A 61 -0.02 -19.97 -1.52
CA LEU A 61 0.05 -20.73 -2.76
C LEU A 61 0.54 -22.16 -2.49
N ARG A 62 0.47 -23.03 -3.51
CA ARG A 62 0.82 -24.46 -3.39
C ARG A 62 2.28 -24.70 -2.98
N ASP A 63 3.18 -23.80 -3.37
CA ASP A 63 4.60 -23.84 -3.03
C ASP A 63 4.90 -23.24 -1.63
N GLY A 64 3.86 -22.89 -0.87
CA GLY A 64 4.00 -22.25 0.44
C GLY A 64 4.33 -20.76 0.39
N SER A 65 4.47 -20.18 -0.81
CA SER A 65 4.62 -18.73 -0.96
C SER A 65 3.33 -18.02 -0.59
N LEU A 66 3.45 -16.75 -0.20
CA LEU A 66 2.31 -15.94 0.18
C LEU A 66 2.07 -14.86 -0.86
N LEU A 67 0.82 -14.75 -1.29
CA LEU A 67 0.32 -13.72 -2.17
C LEU A 67 -0.58 -12.76 -1.40
N LEU A 68 -0.33 -11.46 -1.55
CA LEU A 68 -1.27 -10.39 -1.24
C LEU A 68 -1.60 -9.70 -2.55
N SER A 69 -2.85 -9.80 -3.01
CA SER A 69 -3.33 -9.10 -4.20
C SER A 69 -4.25 -7.98 -3.79
N THR A 70 -4.12 -6.82 -4.44
CA THR A 70 -4.88 -5.62 -4.14
C THR A 70 -5.42 -5.03 -5.43
N MET A 71 -6.66 -4.56 -5.41
CA MET A 71 -7.24 -3.78 -6.50
C MET A 71 -8.25 -2.79 -5.93
N SER A 72 -8.64 -1.77 -6.70
CA SER A 72 -9.73 -0.87 -6.32
C SER A 72 -11.02 -1.64 -6.07
N GLU A 73 -11.72 -1.31 -4.99
CA GLU A 73 -13.09 -1.74 -4.77
C GLU A 73 -14.04 -0.66 -5.31
N ALA A 74 -14.64 -0.95 -6.47
CA ALA A 74 -15.61 -0.05 -7.09
C ALA A 74 -16.92 -0.05 -6.29
N GLY A 75 -17.60 1.10 -6.24
CA GLY A 75 -18.93 1.23 -5.64
C GLY A 75 -18.93 1.66 -4.16
N LEU A 76 -17.77 1.78 -3.52
CA LEU A 76 -17.66 2.33 -2.17
C LEU A 76 -17.11 3.77 -2.21
N PRO A 77 -17.92 4.78 -1.86
CA PRO A 77 -17.49 6.17 -1.88
C PRO A 77 -16.49 6.46 -0.76
N CYS A 78 -16.69 5.90 0.45
CA CYS A 78 -15.79 6.06 1.60
C CYS A 78 -15.43 7.53 1.90
N THR A 79 -16.34 8.46 1.62
CA THR A 79 -16.14 9.90 1.80
C THR A 79 -16.07 10.31 3.26
N GLU A 80 -16.64 9.49 4.15
CA GLU A 80 -16.60 9.64 5.60
C GLU A 80 -15.19 9.56 6.21
N PHE A 81 -14.24 8.94 5.50
CA PHE A 81 -12.85 8.84 5.93
C PHE A 81 -11.97 10.00 5.46
N ARG A 82 -12.48 10.88 4.58
CA ARG A 82 -11.75 12.08 4.15
C ARG A 82 -11.69 13.06 5.33
N GLU A 83 -10.53 13.68 5.55
CA GLU A 83 -10.32 14.60 6.68
C GLU A 83 -11.44 15.67 6.75
N GLN A 84 -12.08 15.78 7.92
CA GLN A 84 -13.08 16.81 8.17
C GLN A 84 -12.41 18.20 8.16
N GLY A 85 -12.72 19.01 7.15
CA GLY A 85 -12.19 20.37 6.98
C GLY A 85 -11.42 20.56 5.67
N SER A 86 -10.93 19.48 5.09
CA SER A 86 -10.52 19.43 3.68
C SER A 86 -11.78 19.34 2.85
N ASN A 87 -11.95 20.18 1.83
CA ASN A 87 -13.15 20.12 1.00
C ASN A 87 -13.19 18.70 0.39
N PRO A 88 -14.22 17.86 0.64
CA PRO A 88 -14.21 16.46 0.21
C PRO A 88 -14.02 16.29 -1.31
N GLU A 89 -14.32 17.32 -2.10
CA GLU A 89 -14.04 17.39 -3.54
C GLU A 89 -12.55 17.58 -3.90
N GLU A 90 -11.67 17.82 -2.93
CA GLU A 90 -10.22 17.98 -3.15
C GLU A 90 -9.48 16.65 -3.31
N TYR A 91 -10.06 15.53 -2.86
CA TYR A 91 -9.42 14.23 -3.11
C TYR A 91 -9.72 13.75 -4.52
N VAL A 92 -8.65 13.41 -5.24
CA VAL A 92 -8.76 12.68 -6.51
C VAL A 92 -8.76 11.18 -6.21
N ARG A 93 -9.82 10.47 -6.60
CA ARG A 93 -9.87 9.00 -6.45
C ARG A 93 -8.85 8.35 -7.38
N MET A 94 -7.84 7.70 -6.81
CA MET A 94 -6.92 6.85 -7.54
C MET A 94 -7.56 5.47 -7.77
N ASP A 95 -7.34 4.92 -8.96
CA ASP A 95 -7.70 3.56 -9.30
C ASP A 95 -6.46 2.65 -9.30
N VAL A 96 -6.36 1.78 -8.30
CA VAL A 96 -5.38 0.69 -8.23
C VAL A 96 -5.88 -0.46 -9.12
N VAL A 97 -5.52 -0.44 -10.39
CA VAL A 97 -5.88 -1.47 -11.37
C VAL A 97 -5.37 -2.85 -10.93
N LEU A 98 -4.10 -2.90 -10.51
CA LEU A 98 -3.49 -4.11 -9.96
C LEU A 98 -2.34 -3.75 -9.03
N GLY A 99 -2.48 -4.09 -7.76
CA GLY A 99 -1.42 -4.10 -6.78
C GLY A 99 -1.17 -5.51 -6.28
N GLY A 100 0.03 -5.77 -5.80
CA GLY A 100 0.25 -7.00 -5.05
C GLY A 100 1.69 -7.25 -4.67
N TYR A 101 1.83 -8.22 -3.77
CA TYR A 101 3.10 -8.63 -3.20
C TYR A 101 3.17 -10.16 -3.19
N LEU A 102 4.32 -10.71 -3.61
CA LEU A 102 4.64 -12.12 -3.46
C LEU A 102 5.80 -12.27 -2.48
N PHE A 103 5.60 -13.10 -1.47
CA PHE A 103 6.59 -13.43 -0.45
C PHE A 103 6.98 -14.89 -0.61
N GLN A 104 8.23 -15.14 -0.99
CA GLN A 104 8.78 -16.48 -1.11
C GLN A 104 9.90 -16.68 -0.10
N SER A 105 9.79 -17.75 0.68
CA SER A 105 10.86 -18.18 1.58
C SER A 105 12.07 -18.64 0.76
N THR A 106 13.27 -18.20 1.13
CA THR A 106 14.54 -18.62 0.49
C THR A 106 15.59 -18.91 1.56
N ASP A 107 16.71 -19.54 1.16
CA ASP A 107 17.85 -19.86 2.04
C ASP A 107 17.39 -20.56 3.34
N ASP A 108 16.69 -21.70 3.19
CA ASP A 108 16.14 -22.52 4.27
C ASP A 108 15.20 -21.79 5.25
N GLY A 109 14.60 -20.67 4.80
CA GLY A 109 13.69 -19.86 5.61
C GLY A 109 14.31 -18.67 6.30
N SER A 110 15.63 -18.48 6.17
CA SER A 110 16.34 -17.33 6.73
C SER A 110 16.11 -16.04 5.96
N LYS A 111 15.72 -16.12 4.68
CA LYS A 111 15.48 -14.96 3.82
C LYS A 111 14.11 -15.00 3.16
N THR A 112 13.68 -13.84 2.69
CA THR A 112 12.44 -13.69 1.93
C THR A 112 12.73 -12.97 0.63
N ARG A 113 12.44 -13.64 -0.48
CA ARG A 113 12.31 -12.99 -1.77
C ARG A 113 10.96 -12.26 -1.79
N PHE A 114 11.04 -10.95 -1.94
CA PHE A 114 9.89 -10.06 -2.00
C PHE A 114 9.76 -9.50 -3.42
N GLN A 115 8.60 -9.69 -4.03
CA GLN A 115 8.26 -9.12 -5.33
C GLN A 115 7.04 -8.22 -5.15
N MET A 116 7.01 -7.11 -5.87
CA MET A 116 5.87 -6.18 -5.86
C MET A 116 5.47 -5.80 -7.28
N VAL A 117 4.16 -5.64 -7.48
CA VAL A 117 3.58 -5.02 -8.67
C VAL A 117 2.63 -3.92 -8.21
N SER A 118 2.66 -2.79 -8.92
CA SER A 118 1.74 -1.68 -8.68
C SER A 118 1.46 -1.02 -10.02
N LEU A 119 0.22 -1.20 -10.48
CA LEU A 119 -0.35 -0.55 -11.64
C LEU A 119 -1.52 0.29 -11.15
N CYS A 120 -1.36 1.60 -11.19
CA CYS A 120 -2.35 2.54 -10.70
C CYS A 120 -2.62 3.61 -11.76
N ASN A 121 -3.89 3.95 -11.94
CA ASN A 121 -4.31 5.17 -12.57
C ASN A 121 -4.54 6.23 -11.47
N PRO A 122 -3.66 7.23 -11.34
CA PRO A 122 -3.73 8.23 -10.28
C PRO A 122 -4.89 9.23 -10.40
N GLY A 123 -5.64 9.20 -11.53
CA GLY A 123 -6.76 10.09 -11.80
C GLY A 123 -6.35 11.56 -11.97
N GLY A 124 -7.32 12.40 -12.34
CA GLY A 124 -7.15 13.84 -12.49
C GLY A 124 -6.20 14.25 -13.63
N ALA A 125 -5.76 15.51 -13.64
CA ALA A 125 -4.97 16.12 -14.72
C ALA A 125 -3.47 15.77 -14.69
N LEU A 126 -3.12 14.49 -14.53
CA LEU A 126 -1.74 14.03 -14.63
C LEU A 126 -1.24 13.86 -16.06
N ASP A 127 -2.08 14.13 -17.06
CA ASP A 127 -1.75 14.12 -18.49
C ASP A 127 -0.89 15.33 -18.92
N SER A 128 -0.64 16.28 -18.01
CA SER A 128 0.32 17.36 -18.24
C SER A 128 1.75 16.81 -18.24
N THR A 129 2.67 17.48 -18.96
CA THR A 129 4.10 17.13 -18.96
C THR A 129 4.69 17.06 -17.55
N VAL A 130 4.25 17.97 -16.67
CA VAL A 130 4.66 18.00 -15.26
C VAL A 130 4.11 16.79 -14.50
N GLY A 131 2.85 16.42 -14.74
CA GLY A 131 2.23 15.21 -14.17
C GLY A 131 2.93 13.94 -14.60
N ALA A 132 3.24 13.80 -15.88
CA ALA A 132 3.99 12.66 -16.42
C ALA A 132 5.40 12.56 -15.83
N MET A 133 6.10 13.70 -15.66
CA MET A 133 7.43 13.73 -15.03
C MET A 133 7.36 13.28 -13.57
N ILE A 134 6.40 13.79 -12.80
CA ILE A 134 6.21 13.40 -11.39
C ILE A 134 5.83 11.93 -11.26
N SER A 135 4.88 11.45 -12.08
CA SER A 135 4.49 10.05 -12.13
C SER A 135 5.68 9.14 -12.44
N SER A 136 6.48 9.48 -13.45
CA SER A 136 7.68 8.74 -13.84
C SER A 136 8.70 8.67 -12.71
N MET A 137 8.93 9.80 -12.01
CA MET A 137 9.83 9.86 -10.87
C MET A 137 9.35 8.96 -9.71
N LEU A 138 8.05 8.95 -9.43
CA LEU A 138 7.47 8.12 -8.38
C LEU A 138 7.54 6.63 -8.72
N CYS A 139 7.29 6.26 -9.97
CA CYS A 139 7.45 4.88 -10.45
C CYS A 139 8.91 4.41 -10.34
N ALA A 140 9.87 5.29 -10.62
CA ALA A 140 11.30 4.96 -10.54
C ALA A 140 11.83 4.87 -9.10
N THR A 141 11.38 5.76 -8.21
CA THR A 141 11.97 5.90 -6.86
C THR A 141 11.12 5.28 -5.75
N GLY A 142 9.81 5.18 -5.94
CA GLY A 142 8.86 4.72 -4.94
C GLY A 142 9.12 3.27 -4.49
N PRO A 143 9.20 2.29 -5.41
CA PRO A 143 9.49 0.90 -5.07
C PRO A 143 10.80 0.73 -4.30
N VAL A 144 11.85 1.46 -4.67
CA VAL A 144 13.16 1.40 -4.01
C VAL A 144 13.07 1.87 -2.56
N LYS A 145 12.42 3.02 -2.33
CA LYS A 145 12.23 3.56 -0.98
C LYS A 145 11.34 2.66 -0.11
N PHE A 146 10.27 2.11 -0.70
CA PHE A 146 9.36 1.17 -0.05
C PHE A 146 10.09 -0.09 0.43
N ILE A 147 10.83 -0.76 -0.47
CA ILE A 147 11.61 -1.96 -0.13
C ILE A 147 12.70 -1.65 0.90
N SER A 148 13.34 -0.48 0.80
CA SER A 148 14.35 -0.06 1.77
C SER A 148 13.75 0.12 3.17
N ALA A 149 12.54 0.67 3.28
CA ALA A 149 11.84 0.82 4.55
C ALA A 149 11.43 -0.54 5.14
N LEU A 150 10.92 -1.46 4.32
CA LEU A 150 10.62 -2.84 4.76
C LEU A 150 11.86 -3.54 5.31
N ARG A 151 13.00 -3.43 4.63
CA ARG A 151 14.28 -4.01 5.09
C ARG A 151 14.68 -3.48 6.47
N ARG A 152 14.53 -2.18 6.72
CA ARG A 152 14.83 -1.58 8.03
C ARG A 152 13.92 -2.16 9.12
N LEU A 153 12.61 -2.24 8.87
CA LEU A 153 11.64 -2.77 9.83
C LEU A 153 11.82 -4.28 10.08
N SER A 154 12.21 -5.04 9.05
CA SER A 154 12.45 -6.48 9.17
C SER A 154 13.72 -6.82 9.95
N VAL A 155 14.66 -5.87 10.10
CA VAL A 155 15.86 -6.04 10.94
C VAL A 155 15.63 -5.44 12.35
N GLY A 156 15.02 -4.26 12.48
CA GLY A 156 15.00 -3.47 13.73
C GLY A 156 14.08 -3.89 14.89
N ALA A 157 12.97 -4.60 14.67
CA ALA A 157 12.06 -5.11 15.71
C ALA A 157 12.59 -6.28 16.60
N GLU A 158 13.91 -6.46 16.72
CA GLU A 158 14.52 -7.33 17.76
C GLU A 158 14.72 -6.63 19.11
N SER A 159 14.33 -5.35 19.25
CA SER A 159 14.52 -4.60 20.48
C SER A 159 13.26 -3.85 20.94
N LYS A 160 12.29 -4.60 21.47
CA LYS A 160 11.44 -4.07 22.54
C LYS A 160 11.56 -5.01 23.74
N PRO A 161 12.36 -4.69 24.77
CA PRO A 161 12.23 -5.39 26.03
C PRO A 161 10.82 -5.12 26.56
N ALA A 162 10.15 -6.17 27.02
CA ALA A 162 8.90 -6.04 27.77
C ALA A 162 9.19 -5.18 29.01
N GLY A 163 8.56 -4.01 29.07
CA GLY A 163 8.45 -3.18 30.25
C GLY A 163 7.02 -3.24 30.76
#